data_AF-A0A1J4ZUC7-F1
#
_entry.id   AF-A0A1J4ZUC7-F1
#
_cell.length_a   1.000
_cell.length_b   1.000
_cell.length_c   1.000
_cell.angle_alpha   90.00
_cell.angle_beta   90.00
_cell.angle_gamma   90.00
#
_symmetry.space_group_name_H-M   'P 1'
#
loop_
_entity.id
_entity.type
_entity.pdbx_description
1 polymer ?
#
loop_
_entity_poly.entity_id
_entity_poly.type
_entity_poly.pdbx_seq_one_letter_code
_entity_poly.pdbx_strand_id
1 'polypeptide(L)'
;MSASTRIFLDTTVQIERVTATRACQEEIVRALVGAQVITSTYVLGEYLRTLVQDALVLYNLVLQTEQPHDVETRIAQLLNKKSASRCLLLWASLHRAGVYEPANLLRTLRVYIEYGLINRFMVGIDELLDATACGLAREHPAPQGETYRLRTQCTRLVKECDLAERLAEHRPHLRTLADGLKDHPDAALARTGVFCARLLEDPDVARGRNCTWYLGDLVIALELPSDAALYTTNRRHFEPLCSLLGRQIYTPQT
;
A
#
# COMPACT_ATOMS: atom_id res chain seq x y z
N MET A 1 25.38 -22.00 8.69
CA MET A 1 24.86 -20.64 8.49
C MET A 1 23.37 -20.69 8.79
N SER A 2 22.89 -19.91 9.75
CA SER A 2 21.45 -19.77 10.01
C SER A 2 20.78 -19.30 8.71
N ALA A 3 19.72 -19.98 8.26
CA ALA A 3 18.96 -19.47 7.11
C ALA A 3 18.43 -18.07 7.50
N SER A 4 18.76 -17.05 6.71
CA SER A 4 18.21 -15.70 6.93
C SER A 4 16.70 -15.76 6.70
N THR A 5 15.92 -15.23 7.65
CA THR A 5 14.47 -15.15 7.54
C THR A 5 14.10 -14.18 6.42
N ARG A 6 13.27 -14.61 5.46
CA ARG A 6 12.68 -13.71 4.46
C ARG A 6 11.39 -13.10 4.99
N ILE A 7 11.29 -11.78 4.95
CA ILE A 7 10.12 -11.02 5.39
C ILE A 7 9.56 -10.25 4.21
N PHE A 8 8.29 -10.49 3.88
CA PHE A 8 7.57 -9.74 2.87
C PHE A 8 6.82 -8.57 3.52
N LEU A 9 7.06 -7.34 3.08
CA LEU A 9 6.34 -6.16 3.57
C LEU A 9 5.12 -5.85 2.72
N ASP A 10 3.96 -5.75 3.35
CA ASP A 10 2.75 -5.25 2.69
C ASP A 10 2.70 -3.70 2.65
N THR A 11 1.66 -3.19 2.01
CA THR A 11 1.42 -1.75 1.88
C THR A 11 1.25 -1.06 3.24
N THR A 12 0.64 -1.72 4.23
CA THR A 12 0.38 -1.12 5.54
C THR A 12 1.66 -0.86 6.31
N VAL A 13 2.57 -1.84 6.36
CA VAL A 13 3.89 -1.68 6.98
C VAL A 13 4.71 -0.63 6.24
N GLN A 14 4.67 -0.61 4.90
CA GLN A 14 5.39 0.41 4.12
C GLN A 14 4.88 1.83 4.40
N ILE A 15 3.58 2.02 4.61
CA ILE A 15 3.01 3.31 5.01
C ILE A 15 3.45 3.67 6.44
N GLU A 16 3.41 2.72 7.36
CA GLU A 16 3.74 2.96 8.77
C GLU A 16 5.21 3.33 8.99
N ARG A 17 6.13 2.79 8.18
CA ARG A 17 7.53 3.24 8.13
C ARG A 17 7.69 4.74 7.91
N VAL A 18 6.67 5.41 7.37
CA VAL A 18 6.64 6.87 7.15
C VAL A 18 5.74 7.58 8.15
N THR A 19 4.53 7.07 8.39
CA THR A 19 3.49 7.82 9.09
C THR A 19 3.24 7.40 10.53
N ALA A 20 3.74 6.23 10.96
CA ALA A 20 3.51 5.76 12.33
C ALA A 20 4.25 6.61 13.37
N THR A 21 4.01 6.31 14.65
CA THR A 21 4.76 6.90 15.75
C THR A 21 6.23 6.50 15.69
N ARG A 22 7.13 7.28 16.31
CA ARG A 22 8.57 6.93 16.36
C ARG A 22 8.81 5.56 16.97
N ALA A 23 8.11 5.22 18.05
CA ALA A 23 8.21 3.92 18.68
C ALA A 23 7.87 2.77 17.71
N CYS A 24 6.75 2.89 16.97
CA CYS A 24 6.35 1.91 15.97
C CYS A 24 7.35 1.83 14.80
N GLN A 25 7.88 2.96 14.34
CA GLN A 25 8.92 2.98 13.30
C GLN A 25 10.20 2.27 13.76
N GLU A 26 10.62 2.50 15.00
CA GLU A 26 11.78 1.82 15.60
C GLU A 26 11.53 0.32 15.78
N GLU A 27 10.31 -0.09 16.16
CA GLU A 27 9.91 -1.50 16.22
C GLU A 27 9.99 -2.17 14.85
N ILE A 28 9.47 -1.53 13.80
CA ILE A 28 9.59 -2.04 12.42
C ILE A 28 11.07 -2.17 12.05
N VAL A 29 11.90 -1.16 12.32
CA VAL A 29 13.34 -1.23 12.02
C VAL A 29 13.99 -2.40 12.76
N ARG A 30 13.73 -2.57 14.06
CA ARG A 30 14.27 -3.69 14.86
C ARG A 30 13.82 -5.06 14.32
N ALA A 31 12.55 -5.19 13.94
CA ALA A 31 11.97 -6.41 13.40
C ALA A 31 12.64 -6.87 12.08
N LEU A 32 13.18 -5.93 11.30
CA LEU A 32 13.80 -6.21 10.00
C LEU A 32 15.32 -6.44 10.08
N VAL A 33 15.95 -6.27 11.25
CA VAL A 33 17.40 -6.44 11.40
C VAL A 33 17.80 -7.89 11.08
N GLY A 34 18.69 -8.06 10.11
CA GLY A 34 19.24 -9.37 9.72
C GLY A 34 18.31 -10.25 8.89
N ALA A 35 17.09 -9.79 8.61
CA ALA A 35 16.17 -10.42 7.67
C ALA A 35 16.51 -10.03 6.23
N GLN A 36 16.15 -10.90 5.28
CA GLN A 36 16.06 -10.52 3.88
C GLN A 36 14.66 -9.92 3.64
N VAL A 37 14.60 -8.63 3.36
CA VAL A 37 13.36 -7.86 3.25
C VAL A 37 12.95 -7.78 1.79
N ILE A 38 11.75 -8.26 1.49
CA ILE A 38 11.19 -8.28 0.15
C ILE A 38 9.82 -7.59 0.12
N THR A 39 9.40 -7.14 -1.06
CA THR A 39 8.04 -6.63 -1.30
C THR A 39 7.72 -6.78 -2.79
N SER A 40 6.63 -6.19 -3.29
CA SER A 40 6.30 -6.27 -4.72
C SER A 40 5.99 -4.93 -5.37
N THR A 41 6.06 -4.89 -6.69
CA THR A 41 5.62 -3.75 -7.50
C THR A 41 4.12 -3.50 -7.31
N TYR A 42 3.33 -4.53 -7.00
CA TYR A 42 1.93 -4.35 -6.64
C TYR A 42 1.80 -3.52 -5.35
N VAL A 43 2.56 -3.87 -4.30
CA VAL A 43 2.63 -3.09 -3.04
C VAL A 43 3.10 -1.66 -3.31
N LEU A 44 4.10 -1.46 -4.18
CA LEU A 44 4.53 -0.11 -4.59
C LEU A 44 3.40 0.66 -5.28
N GLY A 45 2.67 0.05 -6.21
CA GLY A 45 1.50 0.65 -6.85
C GLY A 45 0.42 1.04 -5.84
N GLU A 46 0.20 0.22 -4.81
CA GLU A 46 -0.69 0.56 -3.69
C GLU A 46 -0.18 1.72 -2.84
N TYR A 47 1.12 1.75 -2.56
CA TYR A 47 1.77 2.83 -1.83
C TYR A 47 1.65 4.17 -2.56
N LEU A 48 1.88 4.19 -3.88
CA LEU A 48 1.75 5.37 -4.73
C LEU A 48 0.31 5.91 -4.72
N ARG A 49 -0.69 5.07 -4.98
CA ARG A 49 -2.10 5.48 -5.04
C ARG A 49 -2.72 5.81 -3.68
N THR A 50 -2.01 5.55 -2.59
CA THR A 50 -2.45 5.85 -1.23
C THR A 50 -1.64 6.98 -0.62
N LEU A 51 -0.44 6.69 -0.12
CA LEU A 51 0.34 7.65 0.67
C LEU A 51 0.90 8.79 -0.19
N VAL A 52 1.42 8.49 -1.38
CA VAL A 52 1.92 9.55 -2.28
C VAL A 52 0.75 10.41 -2.74
N GLN A 53 -0.37 9.81 -3.17
CA GLN A 53 -1.59 10.55 -3.50
C GLN A 53 -2.07 11.45 -2.36
N ASP A 54 -2.06 10.98 -1.11
CA ASP A 54 -2.43 11.81 0.05
C ASP A 54 -1.45 12.96 0.28
N ALA A 55 -0.15 12.76 0.02
CA ALA A 55 0.83 13.85 0.06
C ALA A 55 0.56 14.92 -1.02
N LEU A 56 0.14 14.51 -2.23
CA LEU A 56 -0.29 15.43 -3.29
C LEU A 56 -1.53 16.23 -2.85
N VAL A 57 -2.51 15.56 -2.24
CA VAL A 57 -3.71 16.21 -1.69
C VAL A 57 -3.32 17.23 -0.63
N LEU A 58 -2.44 16.86 0.31
CA LEU A 58 -1.94 17.76 1.34
C LEU A 58 -1.22 18.97 0.74
N TYR A 59 -0.33 18.76 -0.23
CA TYR A 59 0.34 19.85 -0.94
C TYR A 59 -0.66 20.83 -1.57
N ASN A 60 -1.68 20.33 -2.25
CA ASN A 60 -2.72 21.17 -2.86
C ASN A 60 -3.55 21.92 -1.82
N LEU A 61 -3.84 21.30 -0.67
CA LEU A 61 -4.53 21.99 0.43
C LEU A 61 -3.67 23.13 1.00
N VAL A 62 -2.38 22.91 1.23
CA VAL A 62 -1.45 23.94 1.70
C VAL A 62 -1.33 25.08 0.68
N LEU A 63 -1.23 24.75 -0.61
CA LEU A 63 -1.11 25.74 -1.69
C LEU A 63 -2.33 26.68 -1.76
N GLN A 64 -3.52 26.14 -1.50
CA GLN A 64 -4.79 26.86 -1.60
C GLN A 64 -5.22 27.54 -0.30
N THR A 65 -4.39 27.54 0.73
CA THR A 65 -4.79 28.03 2.06
C THR A 65 -3.84 29.13 2.51
N GLU A 66 -4.40 30.29 2.88
CA GLU A 66 -3.60 31.45 3.31
C GLU A 66 -2.97 31.23 4.69
N GLN A 67 -3.71 30.59 5.60
CA GLN A 67 -3.30 30.35 6.98
C GLN A 67 -3.02 28.86 7.23
N PRO A 68 -1.84 28.47 7.74
CA PRO A 68 -1.50 27.06 7.96
C PRO A 68 -2.48 26.26 8.84
N HIS A 69 -3.13 26.91 9.81
CA HIS A 69 -4.09 26.24 10.70
C HIS A 69 -5.38 25.83 10.00
N ASP A 70 -5.76 26.50 8.91
CA ASP A 70 -6.95 26.15 8.13
C ASP A 70 -6.77 24.84 7.34
N VAL A 71 -5.52 24.40 7.13
CA VAL A 71 -5.21 23.13 6.45
C VAL A 71 -5.81 21.95 7.22
N GLU A 72 -5.70 21.94 8.55
CA GLU A 72 -6.24 20.87 9.39
C GLU A 72 -7.76 20.80 9.33
N THR A 73 -8.41 21.97 9.37
CA THR A 73 -9.88 22.10 9.18
C THR A 73 -10.31 21.55 7.83
N ARG A 74 -9.59 21.91 6.75
CA ARG A 74 -9.89 21.42 5.40
C ARG A 74 -9.66 19.91 5.25
N ILE A 75 -8.61 19.36 5.88
CA ILE A 75 -8.40 17.91 5.93
C ILE A 75 -9.62 17.22 6.57
N ALA A 76 -10.09 17.72 7.72
CA ALA A 76 -11.21 17.14 8.44
C ALA A 76 -12.54 17.24 7.67
N GLN A 77 -12.75 18.32 6.91
CA GLN A 77 -14.00 18.56 6.16
C GLN A 77 -14.08 17.84 4.81
N LEU A 78 -12.95 17.75 4.09
CA LEU A 78 -12.96 17.34 2.68
C LEU A 78 -12.58 15.87 2.46
N LEU A 79 -11.85 15.26 3.40
CA LEU A 79 -11.27 13.94 3.20
C LEU A 79 -12.02 12.87 4.00
N ASN A 80 -12.06 11.66 3.44
CA ASN A 80 -12.53 10.50 4.21
C ASN A 80 -11.58 10.21 5.38
N LYS A 81 -12.08 9.52 6.42
CA LYS A 81 -11.33 9.25 7.66
C LYS A 81 -9.91 8.69 7.43
N LYS A 82 -9.73 7.77 6.47
CA LYS A 82 -8.41 7.15 6.21
C LYS A 82 -7.43 8.13 5.58
N SER A 83 -7.85 8.83 4.52
CA SER A 83 -7.04 9.85 3.85
C SER A 83 -6.75 11.03 4.78
N ALA A 84 -7.75 11.48 5.55
CA ALA A 84 -7.59 12.53 6.55
C ALA A 84 -6.54 12.17 7.60
N SER A 85 -6.63 10.96 8.16
CA SER A 85 -5.65 10.47 9.14
C SER A 85 -4.23 10.44 8.58
N ARG A 86 -4.02 9.94 7.37
CA ARG A 86 -2.69 9.92 6.74
C ARG A 86 -2.18 11.32 6.41
N CYS A 87 -3.03 12.21 5.90
CA CYS A 87 -2.67 13.61 5.68
C CYS A 87 -2.23 14.30 6.99
N LEU A 88 -2.95 14.08 8.10
CA LEU A 88 -2.57 14.62 9.40
C LEU A 88 -1.24 14.04 9.91
N LEU A 89 -0.97 12.74 9.68
CA LEU A 89 0.31 12.14 10.07
C LEU A 89 1.49 12.68 9.23
N LEU A 90 1.27 12.88 7.92
CA LEU A 90 2.24 13.55 7.05
C LEU A 90 2.48 15.00 7.50
N TRP A 91 1.41 15.75 7.75
CA TRP A 91 1.46 17.11 8.28
C TRP A 91 2.24 17.18 9.59
N ALA A 92 1.92 16.32 10.56
CA ALA A 92 2.64 16.22 11.82
C ALA A 92 4.12 15.84 11.61
N SER A 93 4.45 15.03 10.59
CA SER A 93 5.85 14.71 10.25
C SER A 93 6.63 15.94 9.78
N LEU A 94 6.00 16.90 9.10
CA LEU A 94 6.66 18.15 8.67
C LEU A 94 6.95 19.03 9.88
N HIS A 95 5.98 19.18 10.78
CA HIS A 95 6.14 19.93 12.03
C HIS A 95 7.23 19.34 12.93
N ARG A 96 7.30 18.01 13.05
CA ARG A 96 8.39 17.34 13.79
C ARG A 96 9.78 17.61 13.21
N ALA A 97 9.87 17.94 11.93
CA ALA A 97 11.11 18.33 11.26
C ALA A 97 11.40 19.84 11.38
N GLY A 98 10.60 20.58 12.15
CA GLY A 98 10.75 22.02 12.34
C GLY A 98 10.26 22.87 11.17
N VAL A 99 9.43 22.31 10.28
CA VAL A 99 8.92 22.99 9.09
C VAL A 99 7.54 23.57 9.38
N TYR A 100 7.47 24.89 9.62
CA TYR A 100 6.23 25.59 9.99
C TYR A 100 5.79 26.64 8.94
N GLU A 101 6.75 27.30 8.29
CA GLU A 101 6.46 28.37 7.34
C GLU A 101 5.83 27.85 6.04
N PRO A 102 4.76 28.47 5.49
CA PRO A 102 4.06 27.99 4.29
C PRO A 102 4.96 27.67 3.10
N ALA A 103 5.89 28.57 2.78
CA ALA A 103 6.81 28.38 1.66
C ALA A 103 7.75 27.17 1.89
N ASN A 104 8.19 26.95 3.13
CA ASN A 104 9.00 25.80 3.50
C ASN A 104 8.19 24.50 3.54
N LEU A 105 6.92 24.56 3.95
CA LEU A 105 6.00 23.43 3.89
C LEU A 105 5.80 22.96 2.45
N LEU A 106 5.48 23.86 1.52
CA LEU A 106 5.30 23.55 0.11
C LEU A 106 6.58 22.98 -0.52
N ARG A 107 7.72 23.61 -0.25
CA ARG A 107 9.02 23.12 -0.73
C ARG A 107 9.34 21.72 -0.18
N THR A 108 9.09 21.48 1.10
CA THR A 108 9.35 20.17 1.73
C THR A 108 8.41 19.10 1.21
N LEU A 109 7.11 19.41 1.08
CA LEU A 109 6.13 18.51 0.49
C LEU A 109 6.48 18.16 -0.96
N ARG A 110 6.92 19.13 -1.75
CA ARG A 110 7.42 18.89 -3.11
C ARG A 110 8.56 17.86 -3.12
N VAL A 111 9.58 18.06 -2.28
CA VAL A 111 10.71 17.12 -2.17
C VAL A 111 10.25 15.72 -1.72
N TYR A 112 9.29 15.65 -0.79
CA TYR A 112 8.68 14.39 -0.37
C TYR A 112 7.96 13.68 -1.51
N ILE A 113 7.15 14.41 -2.27
CA ILE A 113 6.36 13.89 -3.39
C ILE A 113 7.26 13.38 -4.51
N GLU A 114 8.25 14.17 -4.91
CA GLU A 114 9.10 13.86 -6.06
C GLU A 114 10.12 12.75 -5.75
N TYR A 115 10.66 12.70 -4.53
CA TYR A 115 11.77 11.79 -4.20
C TYR A 115 11.60 11.10 -2.85
N GLY A 116 11.21 11.85 -1.81
CA GLY A 116 11.33 11.40 -0.43
C GLY A 116 10.52 10.16 -0.09
N LEU A 117 9.26 10.06 -0.56
CA LEU A 117 8.37 8.95 -0.25
C LEU A 117 8.77 7.66 -0.97
N ILE A 118 9.14 7.75 -2.26
CA ILE A 118 9.62 6.59 -3.02
C ILE A 118 10.96 6.10 -2.45
N ASN A 119 11.89 7.01 -2.12
CA ASN A 119 13.13 6.63 -1.46
C ASN A 119 12.87 5.91 -0.12
N ARG A 120 11.93 6.41 0.69
CA ARG A 120 11.54 5.76 1.96
C ARG A 120 10.95 4.38 1.76
N PHE A 121 10.16 4.17 0.71
CA PHE A 121 9.66 2.85 0.35
C PHE A 121 10.82 1.87 0.05
N MET A 122 11.78 2.30 -0.77
CA MET A 122 12.88 1.46 -1.26
C MET A 122 13.98 1.19 -0.22
N VAL A 123 14.17 2.07 0.77
CA VAL A 123 15.19 1.91 1.80
C VAL A 123 15.05 0.54 2.47
N GLY A 124 16.14 -0.22 2.55
CA GLY A 124 16.18 -1.51 3.25
C GLY A 124 15.35 -2.62 2.59
N ILE A 125 14.91 -2.46 1.34
CA ILE A 125 14.32 -3.54 0.54
C ILE A 125 15.43 -4.22 -0.26
N ASP A 126 15.62 -5.52 -0.04
CA ASP A 126 16.61 -6.33 -0.76
C ASP A 126 16.09 -6.78 -2.14
N GLU A 127 14.78 -7.00 -2.26
CA GLU A 127 14.16 -7.47 -3.49
C GLU A 127 12.76 -6.89 -3.70
N LEU A 128 12.48 -6.44 -4.92
CA LEU A 128 11.18 -5.96 -5.37
C LEU A 128 10.63 -6.93 -6.43
N LEU A 129 9.69 -7.79 -6.04
CA LEU A 129 9.06 -8.76 -6.94
C LEU A 129 8.15 -8.05 -7.95
N ASP A 130 8.27 -8.36 -9.24
CA ASP A 130 7.42 -7.79 -10.31
C ASP A 130 6.53 -8.86 -10.96
N ALA A 131 5.77 -9.60 -10.16
CA ALA A 131 4.95 -10.70 -10.65
C ALA A 131 3.85 -10.23 -11.62
N THR A 132 3.20 -9.10 -11.30
CA THR A 132 2.05 -8.59 -12.06
C THR A 132 2.40 -7.53 -13.12
N ALA A 133 3.66 -7.08 -13.22
CA ALA A 133 4.08 -6.01 -14.13
C ALA A 133 3.18 -4.76 -14.02
N CYS A 134 2.84 -4.36 -12.79
CA CYS A 134 1.82 -3.34 -12.54
C CYS A 134 2.21 -1.98 -13.13
N GLY A 135 1.48 -1.49 -14.15
CA GLY A 135 1.71 -0.18 -14.75
C GLY A 135 1.63 0.99 -13.75
N LEU A 136 0.78 0.90 -12.71
CA LEU A 136 0.68 1.92 -11.66
C LEU A 136 1.95 2.03 -10.81
N ALA A 137 2.75 0.96 -10.70
CA ALA A 137 4.01 0.97 -9.98
C ALA A 137 5.12 1.76 -10.70
N ARG A 138 4.90 2.09 -11.97
CA ARG A 138 5.80 2.87 -12.83
C ARG A 138 5.35 4.33 -12.97
N GLU A 139 4.25 4.69 -12.33
CA GLU A 139 3.76 6.07 -12.33
C GLU A 139 4.62 6.95 -11.42
N HIS A 140 4.78 8.20 -11.82
CA HIS A 140 5.48 9.20 -11.04
C HIS A 140 4.61 10.44 -10.89
N PRO A 141 4.62 11.11 -9.72
CA PRO A 141 3.99 12.41 -9.59
C PRO A 141 4.57 13.39 -10.61
N ALA A 142 3.69 14.00 -11.41
CA ALA A 142 4.07 14.96 -12.43
C ALA A 142 3.45 16.32 -12.13
N PRO A 143 4.17 17.44 -12.37
CA PRO A 143 3.61 18.77 -12.23
C PRO A 143 2.51 19.01 -13.27
N GLN A 144 1.43 19.66 -12.84
CA GLN A 144 0.33 20.13 -13.67
C GLN A 144 -0.02 21.57 -13.23
N GLY A 145 0.63 22.55 -13.87
CA GLY A 145 0.62 23.93 -13.41
C GLY A 145 1.34 24.04 -12.07
N GLU A 146 0.67 24.62 -11.07
CA GLU A 146 1.21 24.73 -9.71
C GLU A 146 0.95 23.49 -8.83
N THR A 147 0.11 22.58 -9.32
CA THR A 147 -0.32 21.36 -8.62
C THR A 147 0.46 20.14 -9.10
N TYR A 148 0.32 19.01 -8.40
CA TYR A 148 0.82 17.72 -8.84
C TYR A 148 -0.34 16.78 -9.17
N ARG A 149 -0.11 15.91 -10.16
CA ARG A 149 -1.01 14.82 -10.50
C ARG A 149 -0.27 13.49 -10.49
N LEU A 150 -0.97 12.47 -10.02
CA LEU A 150 -0.56 11.09 -10.08
C LEU A 150 -1.74 10.27 -10.61
N ARG A 151 -1.48 9.35 -11.53
CA ARG A 151 -2.51 8.40 -11.95
C ARG A 151 -2.63 7.31 -10.89
N THR A 152 -3.83 7.13 -10.35
CA THR A 152 -4.09 6.20 -9.24
C THR A 152 -4.97 5.02 -9.62
N GLN A 153 -5.38 4.94 -10.89
CA GLN A 153 -6.30 3.94 -11.39
C GLN A 153 -5.85 3.45 -12.76
N CYS A 154 -5.93 2.13 -12.96
CA CYS A 154 -5.85 1.52 -14.28
C CYS A 154 -7.23 1.46 -14.94
N THR A 155 -7.24 1.40 -16.26
CA THR A 155 -8.47 1.17 -17.03
C THR A 155 -8.57 -0.29 -17.45
N ARG A 156 -9.80 -0.79 -17.62
CA ARG A 156 -10.02 -2.12 -18.21
C ARG A 156 -9.77 -2.17 -19.71
N LEU A 157 -9.86 -1.02 -20.38
CA LEU A 157 -9.78 -0.92 -21.84
C LEU A 157 -8.36 -1.13 -22.38
N VAL A 158 -7.35 -0.99 -21.51
CA VAL A 158 -5.94 -1.11 -21.87
C VAL A 158 -5.33 -2.14 -20.95
N LYS A 159 -4.60 -3.11 -21.53
CA LYS A 159 -3.82 -4.05 -20.75
C LYS A 159 -2.56 -3.34 -20.25
N GLU A 160 -2.58 -2.94 -18.97
CA GLU A 160 -1.47 -2.23 -18.31
C GLU A 160 -0.70 -3.11 -17.31
N CYS A 161 -1.16 -4.35 -17.09
CA CYS A 161 -0.54 -5.33 -16.21
C CYS A 161 -0.96 -6.76 -16.59
N ASP A 162 -0.28 -7.75 -16.02
CA ASP A 162 -0.53 -9.19 -16.22
C ASP A 162 -1.36 -9.81 -15.07
N LEU A 163 -2.10 -8.99 -14.33
CA LEU A 163 -2.83 -9.46 -13.14
C LEU A 163 -3.82 -10.59 -13.44
N ALA A 164 -4.59 -10.48 -14.53
CA ALA A 164 -5.57 -11.50 -14.89
C ALA A 164 -4.89 -12.85 -15.22
N GLU A 165 -3.80 -12.78 -15.98
CA GLU A 165 -2.96 -13.92 -16.34
C GLU A 165 -2.35 -14.59 -15.10
N ARG A 166 -1.79 -13.80 -14.19
CA ARG A 166 -1.24 -14.32 -12.92
C ARG A 166 -2.29 -14.95 -12.02
N LEU A 167 -3.48 -14.36 -11.93
CA LEU A 167 -4.56 -14.95 -11.16
C LEU A 167 -5.02 -16.29 -11.74
N ALA A 168 -4.95 -16.47 -13.07
CA ALA A 168 -5.24 -17.74 -13.71
C ALA A 168 -4.22 -18.85 -13.34
N GLU A 169 -2.98 -18.50 -13.03
CA GLU A 169 -1.96 -19.44 -12.53
C GLU A 169 -2.28 -19.89 -11.08
N HIS A 170 -3.02 -19.07 -10.33
CA HIS A 170 -3.40 -19.32 -8.93
C HIS A 170 -4.78 -19.97 -8.76
N ARG A 171 -5.36 -20.60 -9.78
CA ARG A 171 -6.69 -21.24 -9.70
C ARG A 171 -6.92 -22.15 -8.48
N PRO A 172 -5.98 -23.03 -8.07
CA PRO A 172 -6.17 -23.83 -6.87
C PRO A 172 -6.34 -22.97 -5.61
N HIS A 173 -5.49 -21.97 -5.43
CA HIS A 173 -5.56 -21.03 -4.31
C HIS A 173 -6.85 -20.20 -4.33
N LEU A 174 -7.26 -19.69 -5.50
CA LEU A 174 -8.51 -18.96 -5.64
C LEU A 174 -9.73 -19.80 -5.27
N ARG A 175 -9.72 -21.10 -5.57
CA ARG A 175 -10.78 -22.02 -5.15
C ARG A 175 -10.80 -22.19 -3.63
N THR A 176 -9.64 -22.47 -3.02
CA THR A 176 -9.51 -22.56 -1.56
C THR A 176 -10.04 -21.31 -0.86
N LEU A 177 -9.69 -20.12 -1.38
CA LEU A 177 -10.14 -18.85 -0.84
C LEU A 177 -11.64 -18.61 -1.07
N ALA A 178 -12.18 -18.96 -2.24
CA ALA A 178 -13.60 -18.84 -2.52
C ALA A 178 -14.43 -19.68 -1.54
N ASP A 179 -14.05 -20.94 -1.35
CA ASP A 179 -14.75 -21.88 -0.47
C ASP A 179 -14.57 -21.51 1.01
N GLY A 180 -13.36 -21.11 1.40
CA GLY A 180 -13.01 -20.78 2.78
C GLY A 180 -13.53 -19.44 3.27
N LEU A 181 -13.82 -18.48 2.38
CA LEU A 181 -14.22 -17.12 2.77
C LEU A 181 -15.68 -16.77 2.51
N LYS A 182 -16.41 -17.47 1.63
CA LYS A 182 -17.78 -17.06 1.21
C LYS A 182 -18.76 -16.78 2.35
N ASP A 183 -18.62 -17.52 3.46
CA ASP A 183 -19.49 -17.43 4.64
C ASP A 183 -18.76 -16.80 5.85
N HIS A 184 -17.65 -16.10 5.62
CA HIS A 184 -16.86 -15.49 6.68
C HIS A 184 -17.66 -14.36 7.38
N PRO A 185 -17.63 -14.25 8.72
CA PRO A 185 -18.39 -13.23 9.46
C PRO A 185 -17.97 -11.79 9.12
N ASP A 186 -16.73 -11.61 8.69
CA ASP A 186 -16.26 -10.34 8.13
C ASP A 186 -16.77 -10.14 6.70
N ALA A 187 -17.63 -9.14 6.50
CA ALA A 187 -18.23 -8.83 5.21
C ALA A 187 -17.20 -8.48 4.11
N ALA A 188 -16.02 -7.94 4.45
CA ALA A 188 -14.98 -7.69 3.46
C ALA A 188 -14.37 -9.00 2.96
N LEU A 189 -14.08 -9.92 3.88
CA LEU A 189 -13.55 -11.25 3.53
C LEU A 189 -14.58 -12.11 2.79
N ALA A 190 -15.86 -12.07 3.20
CA ALA A 190 -16.94 -12.73 2.46
C ALA A 190 -17.04 -12.25 1.01
N ARG A 191 -16.95 -10.92 0.80
CA ARG A 191 -16.88 -10.36 -0.56
C ARG A 191 -15.64 -10.82 -1.32
N THR A 192 -14.49 -10.94 -0.66
CA THR A 192 -13.28 -11.51 -1.29
C THR A 192 -13.52 -12.94 -1.75
N GLY A 193 -14.16 -13.79 -0.93
CA GLY A 193 -14.53 -15.16 -1.31
C GLY A 193 -15.44 -15.23 -2.54
N VAL A 194 -16.51 -14.42 -2.56
CA VAL A 194 -17.40 -14.29 -3.73
C VAL A 194 -16.62 -13.81 -4.95
N PHE A 195 -15.68 -12.88 -4.78
CA PHE A 195 -14.89 -12.36 -5.88
C PHE A 195 -13.89 -13.39 -6.42
N CYS A 196 -13.28 -14.22 -5.55
CA CYS A 196 -12.46 -15.35 -5.95
C CYS A 196 -13.23 -16.35 -6.82
N ALA A 197 -14.50 -16.65 -6.48
CA ALA A 197 -15.35 -17.49 -7.32
C ALA A 197 -15.54 -16.91 -8.73
N ARG A 198 -15.77 -15.58 -8.82
CA ARG A 198 -15.89 -14.89 -10.11
C ARG A 198 -14.59 -14.90 -10.91
N LEU A 199 -13.44 -14.77 -10.25
CA LEU A 199 -12.12 -14.85 -10.90
C LEU A 199 -11.83 -16.24 -11.50
N LEU A 200 -12.41 -17.31 -10.92
CA LEU A 200 -12.28 -18.65 -11.48
C LEU A 200 -13.05 -18.82 -12.79
N GLU A 201 -14.13 -18.06 -12.97
CA GLU A 201 -14.94 -18.03 -14.19
C GLU A 201 -14.31 -17.11 -15.24
N ASP A 202 -13.94 -15.89 -14.83
CA ASP A 202 -13.40 -14.85 -15.69
C ASP A 202 -12.29 -14.06 -14.97
N PRO A 203 -11.00 -14.38 -15.19
CA PRO A 203 -9.89 -13.64 -14.60
C PRO A 203 -9.81 -12.17 -15.01
N ASP A 204 -10.36 -11.79 -16.18
CA ASP A 204 -10.35 -10.39 -16.63
C ASP A 204 -11.17 -9.48 -15.72
N VAL A 205 -12.06 -10.05 -14.88
CA VAL A 205 -12.77 -9.24 -13.91
C VAL A 205 -11.84 -8.55 -12.90
N ALA A 206 -10.61 -9.04 -12.73
CA ALA A 206 -9.61 -8.43 -11.87
C ALA A 206 -9.17 -7.02 -12.31
N ARG A 207 -9.27 -6.69 -13.60
CA ARG A 207 -8.70 -5.46 -14.16
C ARG A 207 -9.50 -4.21 -13.79
N GLY A 208 -8.82 -3.05 -13.83
CA GLY A 208 -9.40 -1.73 -13.57
C GLY A 208 -9.69 -1.47 -12.10
N ARG A 209 -10.86 -0.88 -11.79
CA ARG A 209 -11.25 -0.52 -10.42
C ARG A 209 -11.19 -1.69 -9.43
N ASN A 210 -11.48 -2.91 -9.90
CA ASN A 210 -11.49 -4.08 -9.03
C ASN A 210 -10.12 -4.40 -8.44
N CYS A 211 -9.06 -4.35 -9.27
CA CYS A 211 -7.67 -4.43 -8.83
C CYS A 211 -7.42 -3.43 -7.70
N THR A 212 -7.70 -2.15 -7.94
CA THR A 212 -7.34 -1.09 -6.99
C THR A 212 -8.18 -1.08 -5.71
N TRP A 213 -9.40 -1.60 -5.70
CA TRP A 213 -10.34 -1.39 -4.59
C TRP A 213 -10.68 -2.65 -3.80
N TYR A 214 -10.66 -3.82 -4.45
CA TYR A 214 -11.16 -5.05 -3.85
C TYR A 214 -10.11 -6.15 -3.74
N LEU A 215 -9.03 -6.08 -4.54
CA LEU A 215 -8.08 -7.17 -4.67
C LEU A 215 -6.76 -6.96 -3.94
N GLY A 216 -6.54 -5.81 -3.29
CA GLY A 216 -5.27 -5.47 -2.65
C GLY A 216 -4.69 -6.60 -1.79
N ASP A 217 -5.39 -6.92 -0.70
CA ASP A 217 -4.99 -7.96 0.24
C ASP A 217 -4.90 -9.35 -0.42
N LEU A 218 -5.80 -9.67 -1.37
CA LEU A 218 -5.79 -10.93 -2.10
C LEU A 218 -4.52 -11.10 -2.94
N VAL A 219 -4.17 -10.10 -3.74
CA VAL A 219 -3.02 -10.15 -4.65
C VAL A 219 -1.74 -10.23 -3.85
N ILE A 220 -1.61 -9.44 -2.78
CA ILE A 220 -0.45 -9.49 -1.88
C ILE A 220 -0.30 -10.88 -1.25
N ALA A 221 -1.40 -11.49 -0.79
CA ALA A 221 -1.37 -12.82 -0.19
C ALA A 221 -0.99 -13.93 -1.21
N LEU A 222 -1.35 -13.76 -2.49
CA LEU A 222 -0.99 -14.68 -3.57
C LEU A 222 0.46 -14.50 -4.05
N GLU A 223 0.95 -13.25 -4.11
CA GLU A 223 2.34 -12.92 -4.49
C GLU A 223 3.36 -13.29 -3.41
N LEU A 224 2.92 -13.48 -2.16
CA LEU A 224 3.77 -13.88 -1.05
C LEU A 224 4.47 -15.23 -1.33
N PRO A 225 5.83 -15.27 -1.38
CA PRO A 225 6.58 -16.51 -1.55
C PRO A 225 6.36 -17.51 -0.40
N SER A 226 6.48 -18.81 -0.68
CA SER A 226 6.32 -19.87 0.33
C SER A 226 7.40 -19.88 1.40
N ASP A 227 8.57 -19.34 1.09
CA ASP A 227 9.73 -19.25 1.98
C ASP A 227 9.80 -17.91 2.74
N ALA A 228 8.79 -17.05 2.61
CA ALA A 228 8.72 -15.75 3.26
C ALA A 228 7.51 -15.66 4.21
N ALA A 229 7.67 -14.87 5.28
CA ALA A 229 6.59 -14.52 6.19
C ALA A 229 6.10 -13.09 5.92
N LEU A 230 4.78 -12.88 5.92
CA LEU A 230 4.16 -11.57 5.68
C LEU A 230 4.19 -10.72 6.94
N TYR A 231 4.80 -9.53 6.87
CA TYR A 231 4.67 -8.52 7.90
C TYR A 231 3.58 -7.51 7.48
N THR A 232 2.52 -7.45 8.29
CA THR A 232 1.33 -6.63 8.06
C THR A 232 0.82 -6.07 9.38
N THR A 233 0.23 -4.86 9.36
CA THR A 233 -0.59 -4.36 10.47
C THR A 233 -2.08 -4.57 10.26
N ASN A 234 -2.49 -5.06 9.09
CA ASN A 234 -3.85 -5.48 8.78
C ASN A 234 -4.07 -6.99 9.01
N ARG A 235 -3.69 -7.48 10.20
CA ARG A 235 -3.82 -8.90 10.58
C ARG A 235 -5.24 -9.45 10.40
N ARG A 236 -6.26 -8.61 10.69
CA ARG A 236 -7.69 -8.96 10.53
C ARG A 236 -8.02 -9.55 9.16
N HIS A 237 -7.41 -9.05 8.07
CA HIS A 237 -7.67 -9.57 6.73
C HIS A 237 -6.64 -10.60 6.30
N PHE A 238 -5.36 -10.38 6.61
CA PHE A 238 -4.29 -11.25 6.15
C PHE A 238 -4.20 -12.57 6.90
N GLU A 239 -4.59 -12.65 8.19
CA GLU A 239 -4.56 -13.92 8.92
C GLU A 239 -5.47 -14.99 8.29
N PRO A 240 -6.76 -14.71 7.98
CA PRO A 240 -7.60 -15.69 7.29
C PRO A 240 -7.08 -16.06 5.90
N LEU A 241 -6.60 -15.07 5.13
CA LEU A 241 -6.04 -15.29 3.79
C LEU A 241 -4.81 -16.19 3.85
N CYS A 242 -3.83 -15.84 4.68
CA CYS A 242 -2.60 -16.60 4.83
C CYS A 242 -2.85 -18.00 5.41
N SER A 243 -3.76 -18.13 6.37
CA SER A 243 -4.13 -19.43 6.94
C SER A 243 -4.67 -20.39 5.87
N LEU A 244 -5.60 -19.92 5.02
CA LEU A 244 -6.15 -20.72 3.91
C LEU A 244 -5.10 -21.06 2.84
N LEU A 245 -4.12 -20.18 2.63
CA LEU A 245 -3.05 -20.37 1.65
C LEU A 245 -1.82 -21.12 2.20
N GLY A 246 -1.82 -21.51 3.48
CA GLY A 246 -0.65 -22.12 4.12
C GLY A 246 0.56 -21.19 4.21
N ARG A 247 0.33 -19.88 4.34
CA ARG A 247 1.36 -18.84 4.45
C ARG A 247 1.55 -18.41 5.89
N GLN A 248 2.73 -17.91 6.21
CA GLN A 248 3.07 -17.44 7.55
C GLN A 248 2.91 -15.93 7.69
N ILE A 249 2.38 -15.50 8.83
CA ILE A 249 2.42 -14.10 9.27
C ILE A 249 3.65 -13.93 10.16
N TYR A 250 4.50 -12.96 9.82
CA TYR A 250 5.60 -12.56 10.67
C TYR A 250 5.07 -11.84 11.91
N THR A 251 5.51 -12.27 13.09
CA THR A 251 5.24 -11.59 14.36
C THR A 251 6.56 -11.10 14.94
N PRO A 252 6.76 -9.78 15.10
CA PRO A 252 7.95 -9.24 15.72
C PRO A 252 8.14 -9.83 17.12
N GLN A 253 9.37 -10.23 17.46
CA GLN A 253 9.71 -10.56 18.84
C GLN A 253 9.85 -9.25 19.62
N THR A 254 9.00 -9.06 20.62
CA THR A 254 9.04 -7.93 21.57
C THR A 254 10.21 -8.06 22.53
#